data_AF-A0A8G1VIK1-F1
#
_entry.id   AF-A0A8G1VIK1-F1
#
_cell.length_a   1.000
_cell.length_b   1.000
_cell.length_c   1.000
_cell.angle_alpha   90.00
_cell.angle_beta   90.00
_cell.angle_gamma   90.00
#
_symmetry.space_group_name_H-M   'P 1'
#
loop_
_entity.id
_entity.type
_entity.pdbx_description
1 polymer ?
#
loop_
_entity_poly.entity_id
_entity_poly.type
_entity_poly.pdbx_seq_one_letter_code
_entity_poly.pdbx_strand_id
1 'polypeptide(L)'
;MAHHGQPQPVEPVGSFWNEPICQDYLERIYPGPDDFRGVHHFWPVLLRHYFTLEDNCGSESERCTTHPRPRQHLNTFVVHIASPHLRRRRVIAVEARWFPSDTSPGWENNYDWTHVRETLRAHMLSDWTMRTTVQTTYGIVAVGDRVRFYYMSKNDLEGELRTWNGHPVDAPEADQSPILNIFSLVDQGVIHQLMLRMRQDVLSGCNTY
;
A
#
# COMPACT_ATOMS: atom_id res chain seq x y z
N MET A 1 17.82 30.40 3.01
CA MET A 1 16.86 30.41 1.89
C MET A 1 16.67 28.97 1.46
N ALA A 2 15.52 28.38 1.76
CA ALA A 2 15.23 27.00 1.37
C ALA A 2 14.84 27.01 -0.11
N HIS A 3 15.65 26.40 -0.96
CA HIS A 3 15.26 26.11 -2.33
C HIS A 3 14.10 25.10 -2.29
N HIS A 4 12.87 25.58 -2.47
CA HIS A 4 11.78 24.74 -2.95
C HIS A 4 12.07 24.45 -4.43
N GLY A 5 12.96 23.47 -4.67
CA GLY A 5 13.17 22.92 -6.00
C GLY A 5 11.84 22.38 -6.52
N GLN A 6 11.51 22.67 -7.78
CA GLN A 6 10.34 22.09 -8.42
C GLN A 6 10.39 20.56 -8.32
N PRO A 7 9.24 19.88 -8.15
CA PRO A 7 9.19 18.42 -8.13
C PRO A 7 9.89 17.91 -9.38
N GLN A 8 10.92 17.07 -9.22
CA GLN A 8 11.54 16.45 -10.38
C GLN A 8 10.49 15.54 -11.06
N PRO A 9 10.35 15.61 -12.39
CA PRO A 9 9.51 14.69 -13.13
C PRO A 9 10.05 13.27 -12.93
N VAL A 10 9.20 12.36 -12.48
CA VAL A 10 9.58 10.95 -12.35
C VAL A 10 9.08 10.23 -13.60
N GLU A 11 9.94 9.45 -14.26
CA GLU A 11 9.57 8.75 -15.50
C GLU A 11 8.39 7.80 -15.27
N PRO A 12 7.37 7.78 -16.15
CA PRO A 12 6.21 6.92 -15.97
C PRO A 12 6.58 5.44 -16.17
N VAL A 13 6.06 4.59 -15.28
CA VAL A 13 6.19 3.13 -15.35
C VAL A 13 4.95 2.55 -16.02
N GLY A 14 5.10 1.50 -16.84
CA GLY A 14 3.97 0.78 -17.44
C GLY A 14 3.06 0.11 -16.40
N SER A 15 1.87 -0.33 -16.81
CA SER A 15 0.96 -1.07 -15.92
C SER A 15 1.51 -2.45 -15.57
N PHE A 16 1.55 -2.79 -14.29
CA PHE A 16 1.95 -4.13 -13.81
C PHE A 16 1.08 -5.25 -14.42
N TRP A 17 -0.18 -4.97 -14.72
CA TRP A 17 -1.10 -5.96 -15.32
C TRP A 17 -0.74 -6.36 -16.76
N ASN A 18 0.14 -5.59 -17.42
CA ASN A 18 0.66 -5.95 -18.73
C ASN A 18 1.89 -6.87 -18.65
N GLU A 19 2.44 -7.10 -17.44
CA GLU A 19 3.58 -7.97 -17.24
C GLU A 19 3.15 -9.45 -17.28
N PRO A 20 3.84 -10.33 -18.02
CA PRO A 20 3.51 -11.75 -18.07
C PRO A 20 3.45 -12.41 -16.69
N ILE A 21 4.36 -12.02 -15.79
CA ILE A 21 4.43 -12.55 -14.43
C ILE A 21 3.17 -12.21 -13.60
N CYS A 22 2.44 -11.15 -13.95
CA CYS A 22 1.22 -10.78 -13.26
C CYS A 22 0.17 -11.89 -13.35
N GLN A 23 0.01 -12.49 -14.53
CA GLN A 23 -0.97 -13.57 -14.74
C GLN A 23 -0.64 -14.79 -13.87
N ASP A 24 0.64 -15.19 -13.80
CA ASP A 24 1.08 -16.30 -12.93
C ASP A 24 0.73 -16.10 -11.44
N TYR A 25 0.72 -14.84 -10.97
CA TYR A 25 0.32 -14.52 -9.61
C TYR A 25 -1.20 -14.46 -9.45
N LEU A 26 -1.90 -13.85 -10.39
CA LEU A 26 -3.36 -13.73 -10.36
C LEU A 26 -4.04 -15.10 -10.41
N GLU A 27 -3.52 -16.06 -11.20
CA GLU A 27 -4.03 -17.44 -11.25
C GLU A 27 -3.92 -18.18 -9.91
N ARG A 28 -3.03 -17.73 -9.03
CA ARG A 28 -2.82 -18.29 -7.69
C ARG A 28 -3.64 -17.58 -6.62
N ILE A 29 -4.49 -16.61 -6.97
CA ILE A 29 -5.37 -15.95 -6.02
C ILE A 29 -6.79 -16.46 -6.29
N TYR A 30 -7.26 -17.40 -5.47
CA TYR A 30 -8.62 -17.92 -5.59
C TYR A 30 -9.37 -17.80 -4.27
N PRO A 31 -10.71 -17.62 -4.29
CA PRO A 31 -11.53 -17.58 -3.10
C PRO A 31 -11.39 -18.87 -2.28
N GLY A 32 -10.81 -18.76 -1.08
CA GLY A 32 -10.65 -19.90 -0.18
C GLY A 32 -9.88 -19.53 1.10
N PRO A 33 -10.24 -20.11 2.26
CA PRO A 33 -9.66 -19.75 3.55
C PRO A 33 -8.21 -20.23 3.76
N ASP A 34 -7.68 -21.07 2.86
CA ASP A 34 -6.39 -21.77 3.05
C ASP A 34 -5.28 -21.37 2.05
N ASP A 35 -5.53 -20.43 1.13
CA ASP A 35 -4.47 -19.92 0.24
C ASP A 35 -3.81 -18.65 0.78
N PHE A 36 -2.94 -18.86 1.76
CA PHE A 36 -2.14 -17.81 2.35
C PHE A 36 -1.06 -17.28 1.38
N ARG A 37 -0.58 -18.09 0.43
CA ARG A 37 0.66 -17.79 -0.31
C ARG A 37 0.41 -16.91 -1.53
N GLY A 38 -0.72 -17.08 -2.22
CA GLY A 38 -1.04 -16.32 -3.42
C GLY A 38 -1.07 -14.81 -3.15
N VAL A 39 -1.94 -14.37 -2.22
CA VAL A 39 -2.14 -12.94 -1.91
C VAL A 39 -0.87 -12.31 -1.32
N HIS A 40 -0.16 -13.01 -0.42
CA HIS A 40 1.06 -12.48 0.18
C HIS A 40 2.20 -12.30 -0.82
N HIS A 41 2.33 -13.15 -1.83
CA HIS A 41 3.41 -13.03 -2.82
C HIS A 41 3.13 -11.99 -3.90
N PHE A 42 1.86 -11.70 -4.18
CA PHE A 42 1.46 -10.70 -5.19
C PHE A 42 2.00 -9.30 -4.84
N TRP A 43 1.85 -8.85 -3.59
CA TRP A 43 2.18 -7.48 -3.20
C TRP A 43 3.66 -7.11 -3.30
N PRO A 44 4.62 -7.90 -2.80
CA PRO A 44 6.03 -7.60 -3.01
C PRO A 44 6.41 -7.49 -4.48
N VAL A 45 5.80 -8.29 -5.36
CA VAL A 45 6.09 -8.25 -6.81
C VAL A 45 5.50 -7.01 -7.44
N LEU A 46 4.22 -6.72 -7.18
CA LEU A 46 3.57 -5.50 -7.65
C LEU A 46 4.33 -4.26 -7.18
N LEU A 47 4.73 -4.21 -5.90
CA LEU A 47 5.45 -3.05 -5.37
C LEU A 47 6.83 -2.88 -6.01
N ARG A 48 7.57 -3.96 -6.28
CA ARG A 48 8.88 -3.90 -6.97
C ARG A 48 8.77 -3.40 -8.42
N HIS A 49 7.62 -3.60 -9.06
CA HIS A 49 7.36 -3.04 -10.39
C HIS A 49 7.33 -1.50 -10.38
N TYR A 50 6.71 -0.91 -9.35
CA TYR A 50 6.61 0.55 -9.23
C TYR A 50 7.78 1.19 -8.47
N PHE A 51 8.40 0.48 -7.53
CA PHE A 51 9.43 1.01 -6.64
C PHE A 51 10.71 0.21 -6.79
N THR A 52 11.57 0.67 -7.70
CA THR A 52 12.76 -0.06 -8.13
C THR A 52 13.98 0.26 -7.26
N LEU A 53 15.02 -0.59 -7.33
CA LEU A 53 16.31 -0.31 -6.69
C LEU A 53 17.02 0.91 -7.30
N GLU A 54 16.80 1.18 -8.59
CA GLU A 54 17.34 2.35 -9.30
C GLU A 54 16.73 3.65 -8.73
N ASP A 55 15.47 3.59 -8.31
CA ASP A 55 14.78 4.67 -7.59
C ASP A 55 15.19 4.77 -6.10
N ASN A 56 16.23 4.04 -5.66
CA ASN A 56 16.61 3.88 -4.25
C ASN A 56 15.49 3.32 -3.37
N CYS A 57 14.60 2.50 -3.95
CA CYS A 57 13.53 1.82 -3.24
C CYS A 57 13.77 0.31 -3.14
N GLY A 58 13.27 -0.30 -2.06
CA GLY A 58 13.28 -1.74 -1.87
C GLY A 58 12.00 -2.23 -1.20
N SER A 59 11.62 -3.47 -1.50
CA SER A 59 10.49 -4.14 -0.81
C SER A 59 11.02 -5.07 0.27
N GLU A 60 10.47 -4.93 1.47
CA GLU A 60 10.77 -5.75 2.63
C GLU A 60 9.51 -6.45 3.13
N SER A 61 9.68 -7.59 3.80
CA SER A 61 8.58 -8.29 4.45
C SER A 61 8.92 -8.61 5.90
N GLU A 62 7.97 -8.38 6.81
CA GLU A 62 8.11 -8.70 8.23
C GLU A 62 6.90 -9.47 8.74
N ARG A 63 7.07 -10.28 9.78
CA ARG A 63 5.95 -11.01 10.38
C ARG A 63 4.99 -10.04 11.06
N CYS A 64 3.71 -10.16 10.77
CA CYS A 64 2.68 -9.43 11.52
C CYS A 64 2.49 -10.10 12.88
N THR A 65 2.89 -9.40 13.94
CA THR A 65 2.80 -9.89 15.33
C THR A 65 1.42 -9.70 15.94
N THR A 66 0.58 -8.85 15.34
CA THR A 66 -0.76 -8.49 15.83
C THR A 66 -1.89 -9.32 15.22
N HIS A 67 -1.59 -10.15 14.21
CA HIS A 67 -2.57 -11.04 13.59
C HIS A 67 -2.91 -12.24 14.50
N PRO A 68 -4.17 -12.76 14.52
CA PRO A 68 -4.53 -13.97 15.27
C PRO A 68 -3.71 -15.23 14.92
N ARG A 69 -3.09 -15.23 13.73
CA ARG A 69 -2.18 -16.27 13.24
C ARG A 69 -0.85 -15.66 12.75
N PRO A 70 0.00 -15.14 13.66
CA PRO A 70 1.13 -14.28 13.30
C PRO A 70 2.27 -15.02 12.57
N ARG A 71 2.31 -16.35 12.66
CA ARG A 71 3.29 -17.18 11.95
C ARG A 71 3.00 -17.33 10.45
N GLN A 72 1.79 -17.00 10.02
CA GLN A 72 1.30 -17.18 8.65
C GLN A 72 1.16 -15.86 7.90
N HIS A 73 1.39 -14.73 8.57
CA HIS A 73 1.12 -13.40 8.01
C HIS A 73 2.41 -12.57 7.90
N LEU A 74 2.67 -12.06 6.69
CA LEU A 74 3.78 -11.16 6.39
C LEU A 74 3.25 -9.79 5.93
N ASN A 75 3.61 -8.74 6.67
CA ASN A 75 3.49 -7.37 6.23
C ASN A 75 4.50 -7.10 5.12
N THR A 76 4.11 -6.32 4.13
CA THR A 76 5.03 -5.87 3.08
C THR A 76 5.21 -4.37 3.16
N PHE A 77 6.45 -3.91 3.04
CA PHE A 77 6.81 -2.50 3.09
C PHE A 77 7.59 -2.09 1.85
N VAL A 78 7.38 -0.85 1.41
CA VAL A 78 8.33 -0.16 0.54
C VAL A 78 9.21 0.72 1.41
N VAL A 79 10.51 0.56 1.23
CA VAL A 79 11.53 1.35 1.86
C VAL A 79 12.19 2.24 0.81
N HIS A 80 12.25 3.54 1.08
CA HIS A 80 12.97 4.52 0.28
C HIS A 80 14.21 4.99 1.05
N ILE A 81 15.36 4.99 0.38
CA ILE A 81 16.63 5.48 0.92
C ILE A 81 16.86 6.90 0.39
N ALA A 82 16.57 7.89 1.23
CA ALA A 82 16.68 9.28 0.84
C ALA A 82 18.10 9.84 1.08
N SER A 83 18.71 10.35 0.00
CA SER A 83 19.91 11.21 0.04
C SER A 83 19.61 12.58 0.69
N PRO A 84 20.60 13.28 1.26
CA PRO A 84 22.04 12.97 1.30
C PRO A 84 22.48 12.15 2.53
N HIS A 85 21.57 11.75 3.41
CA HIS A 85 21.91 11.09 4.69
C HIS A 85 21.65 9.57 4.69
N LEU A 86 21.34 8.98 3.52
CA LEU A 86 20.97 7.56 3.37
C LEU A 86 19.95 7.12 4.42
N ARG A 87 18.98 7.99 4.75
CA ARG A 87 17.98 7.67 5.77
C ARG A 87 16.99 6.69 5.16
N ARG A 88 16.95 5.49 5.73
CA ARG A 88 15.99 4.43 5.39
C ARG A 88 14.61 4.78 5.95
N ARG A 89 13.62 4.95 5.09
CA ARG A 89 12.23 5.31 5.47
C ARG A 89 11.25 4.32 4.88
N ARG A 90 10.31 3.84 5.70
CA ARG A 90 9.15 3.12 5.18
C ARG A 90 8.17 4.14 4.65
N VAL A 91 7.79 3.99 3.39
CA VAL A 91 6.94 4.95 2.66
C VAL A 91 5.61 4.34 2.24
N ILE A 92 5.55 3.01 2.14
CA ILE A 92 4.31 2.25 1.92
C ILE A 92 4.30 1.06 2.88
N ALA A 93 3.16 0.79 3.50
CA ALA A 93 2.87 -0.43 4.24
C ALA A 93 1.68 -1.17 3.60
N VAL A 94 1.73 -2.49 3.58
CA VAL A 94 0.66 -3.36 3.08
C VAL A 94 0.28 -4.38 4.13
N GLU A 95 -0.99 -4.32 4.54
CA GLU A 95 -1.65 -5.34 5.36
C GLU A 95 -2.46 -6.23 4.41
N ALA A 96 -1.96 -7.45 4.15
CA ALA A 96 -2.52 -8.38 3.17
C ALA A 96 -3.10 -9.62 3.86
N ARG A 97 -4.40 -9.81 3.82
CA ARG A 97 -5.12 -10.94 4.40
C ARG A 97 -5.62 -11.90 3.32
N TRP A 98 -5.75 -13.16 3.70
CA TRP A 98 -6.43 -14.17 2.90
C TRP A 98 -7.93 -13.89 2.81
N PHE A 99 -8.64 -14.62 1.96
CA PHE A 99 -10.09 -14.53 1.83
C PHE A 99 -10.81 -14.88 3.14
N PRO A 100 -11.92 -14.22 3.50
CA PRO A 100 -12.76 -14.70 4.61
C PRO A 100 -13.30 -16.11 4.35
N SER A 101 -13.78 -16.78 5.39
CA SER A 101 -14.38 -18.12 5.27
C SER A 101 -15.63 -18.15 4.39
N ASP A 102 -16.38 -17.04 4.33
CA ASP A 102 -17.51 -16.85 3.43
C ASP A 102 -17.12 -15.86 2.33
N THR A 103 -16.95 -16.39 1.12
CA THR A 103 -16.62 -15.62 -0.09
C THR A 103 -17.78 -15.56 -1.07
N SER A 104 -19.03 -15.66 -0.59
CA SER A 104 -20.21 -15.48 -1.43
C SER A 104 -20.17 -14.12 -2.15
N PRO A 105 -20.73 -13.98 -3.36
CA PRO A 105 -20.72 -12.71 -4.09
C PRO A 105 -21.23 -11.55 -3.20
N GLY A 106 -20.44 -10.48 -3.09
CA GLY A 106 -20.75 -9.34 -2.22
C GLY A 106 -20.19 -9.46 -0.79
N TRP A 107 -19.40 -10.50 -0.47
CA TRP A 107 -18.74 -10.68 0.83
C TRP A 107 -17.95 -9.43 1.25
N GLU A 108 -17.37 -8.72 0.28
CA GLU A 108 -16.57 -7.53 0.50
C GLU A 108 -17.35 -6.40 1.17
N ASN A 109 -18.68 -6.38 1.03
CA ASN A 109 -19.53 -5.36 1.65
C ASN A 109 -19.81 -5.67 3.13
N ASN A 110 -19.69 -6.93 3.53
CA ASN A 110 -19.97 -7.39 4.90
C ASN A 110 -18.68 -7.65 5.70
N TYR A 111 -17.52 -7.58 5.06
CA TYR A 111 -16.23 -7.80 5.70
C TYR A 111 -15.85 -6.64 6.62
N ASP A 112 -15.27 -6.94 7.78
CA ASP A 112 -14.79 -5.95 8.74
C ASP A 112 -13.48 -5.30 8.27
N TRP A 113 -13.60 -4.36 7.31
CA TRP A 113 -12.48 -3.56 6.82
C TRP A 113 -11.89 -2.65 7.88
N THR A 114 -12.67 -2.23 8.87
CA THR A 114 -12.22 -1.36 9.96
C THR A 114 -11.15 -2.05 10.77
N HIS A 115 -11.35 -3.32 11.13
CA HIS A 115 -10.35 -4.08 11.87
C HIS A 115 -9.01 -4.22 11.11
N VAL A 116 -9.06 -4.41 9.79
CA VAL A 116 -7.84 -4.50 8.97
C VAL A 116 -7.17 -3.13 8.82
N ARG A 117 -7.95 -2.07 8.64
CA ARG A 117 -7.47 -0.68 8.63
C ARG A 117 -6.77 -0.31 9.94
N GLU A 118 -7.36 -0.64 11.10
CA GLU A 118 -6.72 -0.39 12.40
C GLU A 118 -5.44 -1.21 12.59
N THR A 119 -5.38 -2.42 12.03
CA THR A 119 -4.16 -3.24 12.04
C THR A 119 -3.05 -2.57 11.23
N LEU A 120 -3.36 -2.12 10.01
CA LEU A 120 -2.44 -1.35 9.17
C LEU A 120 -2.00 -0.06 9.87
N ARG A 121 -2.93 0.67 10.48
CA ARG A 121 -2.64 1.90 11.23
C ARG A 121 -1.65 1.64 12.36
N ALA A 122 -1.87 0.59 13.16
CA ALA A 122 -0.98 0.22 14.24
C ALA A 122 0.45 -0.10 13.74
N HIS A 123 0.57 -0.76 12.59
CA HIS A 123 1.89 -1.02 11.97
C HIS A 123 2.57 0.27 11.53
N MET A 124 1.84 1.14 10.82
CA MET A 124 2.36 2.43 10.37
C MET A 124 2.76 3.32 11.55
N LEU A 125 1.97 3.36 12.62
CA LEU A 125 2.29 4.10 13.86
C LEU A 125 3.51 3.52 14.59
N SER A 126 3.67 2.20 14.64
CA SER A 126 4.86 1.58 15.24
C SER A 126 6.13 1.98 14.48
N ASP A 127 6.06 2.10 13.16
CA ASP A 127 7.18 2.59 12.34
C ASP A 127 7.41 4.09 12.50
N TRP A 128 6.32 4.86 12.65
CA TRP A 128 6.34 6.32 12.79
C TRP A 128 6.90 6.78 14.13
N THR A 129 6.50 6.14 15.23
CA THR A 129 6.98 6.46 16.59
C THR A 129 8.46 6.12 16.80
N MET A 130 9.02 5.17 16.04
CA MET A 130 10.44 4.81 16.11
C MET A 130 11.35 5.62 15.18
N ARG A 131 10.81 6.42 14.24
CA ARG A 131 11.60 7.14 13.25
C ARG A 131 11.21 8.61 13.21
N THR A 132 12.18 9.49 13.41
CA THR A 132 12.07 10.97 13.32
C THR A 132 11.77 11.45 11.88
N THR A 133 10.70 10.97 11.24
CA THR A 133 10.42 11.13 9.81
C THR A 133 9.19 12.01 9.55
N VAL A 134 9.43 13.11 8.81
CA VAL A 134 8.55 14.27 8.57
C VAL A 134 7.79 14.12 7.23
N GLN A 135 7.29 12.93 6.89
CA GLN A 135 6.67 12.67 5.58
C GLN A 135 5.43 11.79 5.65
N THR A 136 4.49 12.03 4.73
CA THR A 136 3.30 11.21 4.52
C THR A 136 3.70 9.78 4.18
N THR A 137 3.06 8.80 4.81
CA THR A 137 3.25 7.37 4.52
C THR A 137 1.96 6.81 3.92
N TYR A 138 2.06 5.93 2.93
CA TYR A 138 0.89 5.30 2.31
C TYR A 138 0.63 3.92 2.90
N GLY A 139 -0.64 3.51 2.84
CA GLY A 139 -1.12 2.25 3.37
C GLY A 139 -2.02 1.55 2.36
N ILE A 140 -1.86 0.24 2.22
CA ILE A 140 -2.71 -0.60 1.38
C ILE A 140 -3.30 -1.70 2.26
N VAL A 141 -4.62 -1.80 2.28
CA VAL A 141 -5.31 -2.96 2.85
C VAL A 141 -5.70 -3.87 1.70
N ALA A 142 -5.33 -5.13 1.78
CA ALA A 142 -5.70 -6.15 0.81
C ALA A 142 -6.32 -7.35 1.51
N VAL A 143 -7.46 -7.83 1.03
CA VAL A 143 -8.15 -9.00 1.56
C VAL A 143 -8.58 -9.85 0.37
N GLY A 144 -7.98 -11.02 0.20
CA GLY A 144 -8.19 -11.83 -0.99
C GLY A 144 -7.81 -11.06 -2.25
N ASP A 145 -8.82 -10.79 -3.09
CA ASP A 145 -8.72 -10.05 -4.35
C ASP A 145 -9.20 -8.59 -4.27
N ARG A 146 -9.58 -8.13 -3.07
CA ARG A 146 -10.10 -6.78 -2.82
C ARG A 146 -9.08 -5.91 -2.12
N VAL A 147 -9.02 -4.64 -2.50
CA VAL A 147 -7.99 -3.71 -2.02
C VAL A 147 -8.56 -2.33 -1.73
N ARG A 148 -7.96 -1.65 -0.75
CA ARG A 148 -8.25 -0.25 -0.39
C ARG A 148 -6.94 0.50 -0.14
N PHE A 149 -6.93 1.78 -0.49
CA PHE A 149 -5.76 2.64 -0.37
C PHE A 149 -5.97 3.75 0.65
N TYR A 150 -4.92 4.02 1.42
CA TYR A 150 -4.90 5.01 2.49
C TYR A 150 -3.59 5.79 2.51
N TYR A 151 -3.59 6.89 3.24
CA TYR A 151 -2.37 7.57 3.65
C TYR A 151 -2.47 8.04 5.10
N MET A 152 -1.32 8.18 5.74
CA MET A 152 -1.15 8.81 7.04
C MET A 152 -0.38 10.12 6.81
N SER A 153 -1.03 11.24 7.09
CA SER A 153 -0.43 12.57 6.96
C SER A 153 0.74 12.72 7.93
N LYS A 154 1.77 13.46 7.54
CA LYS A 154 2.86 13.81 8.47
C LYS A 154 2.39 14.76 9.58
N ASN A 155 1.34 15.53 9.30
CA ASN A 155 0.82 16.61 10.16
C ASN A 155 -0.19 16.07 11.17
N ASP A 156 -0.60 14.81 11.01
CA ASP A 156 -1.55 14.13 11.87
C ASP A 156 -0.80 13.34 12.96
N LEU A 157 -0.71 13.93 14.14
CA LEU A 157 -0.02 13.33 15.29
C LEU A 157 -0.78 12.13 15.89
N GLU A 158 -2.09 12.03 15.64
CA GLU A 158 -2.91 10.88 16.03
C GLU A 158 -2.73 9.70 15.06
N GLY A 159 -2.15 9.98 13.89
CA GLY A 159 -1.86 9.00 12.85
C GLY A 159 -3.14 8.37 12.30
N GLU A 160 -4.16 9.18 12.03
CA GLU A 160 -5.36 8.70 11.38
C GLU A 160 -5.09 8.32 9.92
N LEU A 161 -5.64 7.18 9.51
CA LEU A 161 -5.57 6.74 8.12
C LEU A 161 -6.67 7.41 7.31
N ARG A 162 -6.29 8.25 6.35
CA ARG A 162 -7.21 8.92 5.44
C ARG A 162 -7.29 8.16 4.11
N THR A 163 -8.44 8.23 3.46
CA THR A 163 -8.65 7.62 2.14
C THR A 163 -7.67 8.19 1.11
N TRP A 164 -7.00 7.32 0.35
CA TRP A 164 -6.17 7.72 -0.78
C TRP A 164 -6.88 7.41 -2.10
N ASN A 165 -7.26 8.48 -2.82
CA ASN A 165 -7.92 8.41 -4.13
C ASN A 165 -7.07 9.05 -5.25
N GLY A 166 -5.78 9.30 -5.01
CA GLY A 166 -4.87 9.96 -5.94
C GLY A 166 -4.70 11.46 -5.70
N HIS A 167 -5.46 12.03 -4.76
CA HIS A 167 -5.29 13.40 -4.31
C HIS A 167 -5.25 13.44 -2.78
N PRO A 168 -4.40 14.28 -2.16
CA PRO A 168 -4.50 14.57 -0.74
C PRO A 168 -5.78 15.39 -0.53
N VAL A 169 -6.84 14.73 -0.10
CA VAL A 169 -8.14 15.34 0.07
C VAL A 169 -8.35 15.60 1.57
N ASP A 170 -8.35 16.89 1.96
CA ASP A 170 -8.92 17.35 3.23
C ASP A 170 -10.47 17.41 3.18
N ALA A 171 -11.11 16.69 2.24
CA ALA A 171 -12.55 16.56 2.21
C ALA A 171 -12.98 15.35 3.06
N PRO A 172 -13.72 15.57 4.16
CA PRO A 172 -14.23 14.53 5.05
C PRO A 172 -15.33 13.64 4.43
N GLU A 173 -15.50 13.64 3.11
CA GLU A 173 -16.68 13.06 2.44
C GLU A 173 -16.48 11.61 1.97
N ALA A 174 -15.27 11.04 2.10
CA ALA A 174 -15.03 9.63 1.86
C ALA A 174 -14.55 8.94 3.15
N ASP A 175 -15.49 8.70 4.07
CA ASP A 175 -15.28 7.91 5.29
C ASP A 175 -14.63 6.54 5.00
N GLN A 176 -14.72 6.07 3.75
CA GLN A 176 -14.18 4.80 3.29
C GLN A 176 -13.58 4.88 1.89
N SER A 177 -12.33 4.44 1.76
CA SER A 177 -11.64 4.21 0.49
C SER A 177 -12.41 3.17 -0.35
N PRO A 178 -12.56 3.36 -1.67
CA PRO A 178 -13.30 2.43 -2.52
C PRO A 178 -12.67 1.03 -2.46
N ILE A 179 -13.52 0.00 -2.45
CA ILE A 179 -13.08 -1.38 -2.59
C ILE A 179 -12.81 -1.64 -4.07
N LEU A 180 -11.55 -1.87 -4.42
CA LEU A 180 -11.11 -2.17 -5.79
C LEU A 180 -10.81 -3.66 -5.93
N ASN A 181 -11.06 -4.23 -7.10
CA ASN A 181 -10.79 -5.64 -7.41
C ASN A 181 -9.56 -5.79 -8.33
N ILE A 182 -8.56 -6.57 -7.91
CA ILE A 182 -7.32 -6.78 -8.69
C ILE A 182 -7.55 -7.54 -10.03
N PHE A 183 -8.69 -8.20 -10.20
CA PHE A 183 -9.09 -8.88 -11.44
C PHE A 183 -9.93 -8.00 -12.39
N SER A 184 -10.49 -6.89 -11.91
CA SER A 184 -11.37 -6.02 -12.71
C SER A 184 -10.54 -5.09 -13.60
N LEU A 185 -10.66 -5.19 -14.92
CA LEU A 185 -9.91 -4.34 -15.87
C LEU A 185 -10.06 -2.83 -15.57
N VAL A 186 -11.23 -2.41 -15.12
CA VAL A 186 -11.50 -1.01 -14.74
C VAL A 186 -10.69 -0.65 -13.50
N ASP A 187 -10.75 -1.49 -12.45
CA ASP A 187 -10.09 -1.24 -11.18
C ASP A 187 -8.56 -1.36 -11.31
N GLN A 188 -8.05 -2.23 -12.18
CA GLN A 188 -6.62 -2.33 -12.48
C GLN A 188 -6.08 -0.99 -13.00
N GLY A 189 -6.83 -0.31 -13.87
CA GLY A 189 -6.51 1.04 -14.31
C GLY A 189 -6.46 2.04 -13.17
N VAL A 190 -7.44 1.99 -12.25
CA VAL A 190 -7.49 2.85 -11.06
C VAL A 190 -6.29 2.58 -10.15
N ILE A 191 -6.02 1.32 -9.81
CA ILE A 191 -4.89 0.94 -8.96
C ILE A 191 -3.58 1.39 -9.58
N HIS A 192 -3.39 1.19 -10.89
CA HIS A 192 -2.21 1.66 -11.60
C HIS A 192 -1.99 3.18 -11.42
N GLN A 193 -3.03 3.99 -11.59
CA GLN A 193 -2.94 5.44 -11.39
C GLN A 193 -2.64 5.82 -9.94
N LEU A 194 -3.24 5.13 -8.96
CA LEU A 194 -2.92 5.33 -7.54
C LEU A 194 -1.45 5.00 -7.22
N MET A 195 -0.92 3.92 -7.79
CA MET A 195 0.48 3.51 -7.65
C MET A 195 1.43 4.54 -8.28
N LEU A 196 1.14 5.01 -9.50
CA LEU A 196 1.93 6.06 -10.15
C LEU A 196 1.95 7.35 -9.34
N ARG A 197 0.81 7.75 -8.77
CA ARG A 197 0.74 8.94 -7.94
C ARG A 197 1.55 8.80 -6.66
N MET A 198 1.42 7.67 -5.95
CA MET A 198 2.23 7.41 -4.75
C MET A 198 3.73 7.40 -5.09
N ARG A 199 4.10 6.79 -6.23
CA ARG A 199 5.49 6.79 -6.71
C ARG A 199 6.01 8.19 -6.95
N GLN A 200 5.25 9.02 -7.68
CA GLN A 200 5.61 10.41 -7.92
C GLN A 200 5.81 11.16 -6.60
N ASP A 201 4.89 11.04 -5.65
CA ASP A 201 4.95 11.75 -4.38
C ASP A 201 6.13 11.30 -3.50
N VAL A 202 6.43 9.99 -3.46
CA VAL A 202 7.57 9.41 -2.73
C VAL A 202 8.92 9.85 -3.32
N LEU A 203 9.07 9.77 -4.64
CA LEU A 203 10.36 10.01 -5.30
C LEU A 203 10.65 11.51 -5.49
N SER A 204 9.63 12.34 -5.67
CA SER A 204 9.80 13.80 -5.70
C SER A 204 9.96 14.42 -4.31
N GLY A 205 9.57 13.70 -3.24
CA GLY A 205 9.56 14.20 -1.87
C GLY A 205 8.47 15.23 -1.59
N CYS A 206 7.47 15.35 -2.47
CA CYS A 206 6.32 16.26 -2.31
C CYS A 206 5.20 15.69 -1.43
N ASN A 207 5.39 14.51 -0.84
CA ASN A 207 4.51 13.85 0.11
C ASN A 207 4.55 14.50 1.51
N THR A 208 4.25 15.81 1.56
CA THR A 208 4.41 16.64 2.76
C THR A 208 3.10 17.11 3.40
N TYR A 209 1.98 16.46 3.06
CA TYR A 209 0.66 16.81 3.56
C TYR A 209 0.28 16.00 4.80
#